data_AF-A0A0L0W594-F1
#
_entry.id   AF-A0A0L0W594-F1
#
_cell.length_a   1.000
_cell.length_b   1.000
_cell.length_c   1.000
_cell.angle_alpha   90.00
_cell.angle_beta   90.00
_cell.angle_gamma   90.00
#
_symmetry.space_group_name_H-M   'P 1'
#
loop_
_entity.id
_entity.type
_entity.pdbx_description
1 polymer ?
#
loop_
_entity_poly.entity_id
_entity_poly.type
_entity_poly.pdbx_seq_one_letter_code
_entity_poly.pdbx_strand_id
1 'polypeptide(L)'
;MHFATNHSTLPSKMFYTILLIALLFIPSQSAIRSVTGTTITPFTTGKIVNQGKPLNEVLMVTPEMREGIQAKYADSDKAVILLGHDGTIKPLRGTNDLEDQKRINAALEKLAADPRNEIWLVSARDVKSLEKTYGHIDNLNFAGYLGGQLSKKNIHDIQLPEVGEEFKELKEDASKIFSANGIPFKVRKGRYFLDYKIPRWRKEWFPWGSVEEWPGRYVNNDEPYKKSLDELIKMVESNPAYKDYVVDHWEWSLSWDMRGERRVVLKHKYHDTETLSTALLDRDGKKPDFGLSLGSTDIDEGMHRAMRPKNLNALLVKSDDEVERLYSNSQPAPHKVWNTVASHRLSDHQDVFKLLEELADTRRSAPPPRVDPIGMKAPKKNGIERIKIFLGKLKESLGGKNRNYIFKARVKPDPTESSQMSTNYMK
;
A
#
# COMPACT_ATOMS: atom_id res chain seq x y z
N MET A 1 -74.63 3.20 9.22
CA MET A 1 -73.75 3.63 8.10
C MET A 1 -72.36 3.12 8.39
N HIS A 2 -71.98 2.03 7.72
CA HIS A 2 -70.66 1.41 7.79
C HIS A 2 -69.85 1.82 6.55
N PHE A 3 -68.59 2.19 6.73
CA PHE A 3 -67.58 2.10 5.67
C PHE A 3 -66.39 1.31 6.19
N ALA A 4 -66.16 0.16 5.53
CA ALA A 4 -65.03 -0.72 5.73
C ALA A 4 -63.90 -0.32 4.77
N THR A 5 -62.67 -0.35 5.26
CA THR A 5 -61.43 -0.21 4.51
C THR A 5 -61.01 -1.57 3.95
N ASN A 6 -60.83 -1.67 2.63
CA ASN A 6 -60.20 -2.82 1.99
C ASN A 6 -58.76 -2.45 1.58
N HIS A 7 -57.78 -3.07 2.24
CA HIS A 7 -56.40 -3.14 1.76
C HIS A 7 -56.26 -4.32 0.79
N SER A 8 -55.94 -4.04 -0.47
CA SER A 8 -55.46 -5.06 -1.40
C SER A 8 -53.95 -5.23 -1.24
N THR A 9 -53.51 -6.47 -1.01
CA THR A 9 -52.09 -6.85 -0.95
C THR A 9 -51.68 -7.39 -2.31
N LEU A 10 -50.73 -6.72 -2.98
CA LEU A 10 -50.04 -7.30 -4.12
C LEU A 10 -49.02 -8.35 -3.62
N PRO A 11 -48.93 -9.53 -4.25
CA PRO A 11 -48.01 -10.58 -3.81
C PRO A 11 -46.55 -10.16 -4.01
N SER A 12 -45.76 -10.29 -2.95
CA SER A 12 -44.36 -9.86 -2.83
C SER A 12 -43.41 -10.35 -3.93
N LYS A 13 -43.81 -11.37 -4.70
CA LYS A 13 -43.03 -11.90 -5.83
C LYS A 13 -43.09 -11.03 -7.09
N MET A 14 -44.10 -10.16 -7.27
CA MET A 14 -44.18 -9.27 -8.44
C MET A 14 -43.35 -7.98 -8.29
N PHE A 15 -43.03 -7.56 -7.06
CA PHE A 15 -42.21 -6.37 -6.82
C PHE A 15 -40.75 -6.56 -7.24
N TYR A 16 -40.18 -7.75 -7.02
CA TYR A 16 -38.79 -8.03 -7.39
C TYR A 16 -38.58 -8.15 -8.91
N THR A 17 -39.58 -8.61 -9.65
CA THR A 17 -39.49 -8.74 -11.12
C THR A 17 -39.53 -7.39 -11.82
N ILE A 18 -40.31 -6.43 -11.30
CA ILE A 18 -40.39 -5.07 -11.86
C ILE A 18 -39.08 -4.31 -11.59
N LEU A 19 -38.46 -4.49 -10.42
CA LEU A 19 -37.16 -3.88 -10.11
C LEU A 19 -36.01 -4.46 -10.95
N LEU A 20 -36.06 -5.75 -11.27
CA LEU A 20 -35.04 -6.41 -12.11
C LEU A 20 -35.10 -5.97 -13.58
N ILE A 21 -36.29 -5.69 -14.11
CA ILE A 21 -36.48 -5.20 -15.48
C ILE A 21 -36.05 -3.73 -15.63
N ALA A 22 -36.27 -2.90 -14.59
CA ALA A 22 -35.83 -1.51 -14.59
C ALA A 22 -34.29 -1.34 -14.55
N LEU A 23 -33.57 -2.30 -13.98
CA LEU A 23 -32.10 -2.32 -13.96
C LEU A 23 -31.47 -2.81 -15.29
N LEU A 24 -32.25 -3.45 -16.16
CA LEU A 24 -31.79 -3.97 -17.45
C LEU A 24 -31.98 -3.00 -18.62
N PHE A 25 -32.60 -1.83 -18.41
CA PHE A 25 -32.90 -0.83 -19.44
C PHE A 25 -32.44 0.59 -19.09
N ILE A 26 -31.21 0.74 -18.56
CA ILE A 26 -30.54 2.05 -18.55
C ILE A 26 -29.69 2.14 -19.82
N PRO A 27 -30.10 2.91 -20.84
CA PRO A 27 -29.30 3.10 -22.04
C PRO A 27 -28.03 3.90 -21.70
N SER A 28 -26.88 3.29 -21.94
CA SER A 28 -25.58 3.95 -21.93
C SER A 28 -25.53 5.03 -23.01
N GLN A 29 -25.70 6.29 -22.64
CA GLN A 29 -25.38 7.42 -23.51
C GLN A 29 -24.08 8.07 -23.05
N SER A 30 -22.99 7.64 -23.66
CA SER A 30 -21.70 8.34 -23.65
C SER A 30 -21.79 9.52 -24.62
N ALA A 31 -22.13 10.71 -24.10
CA ALA A 31 -21.99 11.95 -24.86
C ALA A 31 -20.51 12.39 -24.81
N ILE A 32 -19.81 12.20 -25.93
CA ILE A 32 -18.48 12.77 -26.17
C ILE A 32 -18.66 14.28 -26.35
N ARG A 33 -18.14 15.07 -25.40
CA ARG A 33 -17.90 16.51 -25.59
C ARG A 33 -16.39 16.74 -25.70
N SER A 34 -15.95 17.13 -26.89
CA SER A 34 -14.61 17.62 -27.15
C SER A 34 -14.41 18.96 -26.44
N VAL A 35 -13.41 19.04 -25.57
CA VAL A 35 -12.86 20.31 -25.10
C VAL A 35 -11.37 20.29 -25.37
N THR A 36 -10.96 21.12 -26.32
CA THR A 36 -9.58 21.46 -26.65
C THR A 36 -8.97 22.23 -25.50
N GLY A 37 -7.86 21.72 -24.94
CA GLY A 37 -7.07 22.39 -23.92
C GLY A 37 -5.81 21.59 -23.63
N THR A 38 -4.68 22.05 -24.14
CA THR A 38 -3.36 21.45 -23.94
C THR A 38 -3.01 21.48 -22.45
N THR A 39 -2.92 20.32 -21.79
CA THR A 39 -2.36 20.18 -20.44
C THR A 39 -1.70 18.81 -20.30
N ILE A 40 -0.51 18.85 -19.71
CA ILE A 40 0.46 17.78 -19.50
C ILE A 40 -0.21 16.58 -18.82
N THR A 41 -0.10 15.39 -19.41
CA THR A 41 -0.65 14.13 -18.89
C THR A 41 0.39 13.38 -18.05
N PRO A 42 0.06 12.93 -16.82
CA PRO A 42 0.75 11.82 -16.20
C PRO A 42 0.23 10.49 -16.77
N PHE A 43 1.14 9.53 -16.87
CA PHE A 43 0.99 8.17 -17.40
C PHE A 43 -0.39 7.52 -17.23
N THR A 44 -0.97 7.06 -18.34
CA THR A 44 -2.05 6.07 -18.34
C THR A 44 -1.53 4.76 -18.94
N THR A 45 -1.00 3.88 -18.11
CA THR A 45 -0.93 2.43 -18.40
C THR A 45 -2.15 1.76 -17.78
N GLY A 46 -2.89 0.98 -18.57
CA GLY A 46 -4.18 0.35 -18.24
C GLY A 46 -4.19 -0.64 -17.08
N LYS A 47 -3.92 -0.16 -15.88
CA LYS A 47 -4.40 -0.71 -14.60
C LYS A 47 -5.64 0.13 -14.26
N ILE A 48 -6.71 -0.44 -13.71
CA ILE A 48 -7.75 0.39 -13.08
C ILE A 48 -7.09 1.04 -11.86
N VAL A 49 -6.46 2.19 -12.08
CA VAL A 49 -5.94 3.03 -11.01
C VAL A 49 -7.18 3.59 -10.35
N ASN A 50 -7.43 3.18 -9.10
CA ASN A 50 -8.41 3.86 -8.27
C ASN A 50 -7.94 5.31 -8.21
N GLN A 51 -8.58 6.23 -8.93
CA GLN A 51 -8.03 7.56 -9.26
C GLN A 51 -7.90 8.49 -8.04
N GLY A 52 -8.14 7.96 -6.84
CA GLY A 52 -8.23 8.71 -5.60
C GLY A 52 -9.41 9.66 -5.61
N LYS A 53 -9.51 10.44 -4.54
CA LYS A 53 -10.37 11.62 -4.48
C LYS A 53 -9.51 12.83 -4.11
N PRO A 54 -9.94 14.06 -4.44
CA PRO A 54 -9.28 15.27 -3.99
C PRO A 54 -9.04 15.25 -2.47
N LEU A 55 -7.85 15.64 -2.04
CA LEU A 55 -7.43 15.61 -0.65
C LEU A 55 -8.36 16.39 0.29
N ASN A 56 -8.94 17.49 -0.18
CA ASN A 56 -9.93 18.28 0.56
C ASN A 56 -11.28 17.59 0.78
N GLU A 57 -11.54 16.45 0.14
CA GLU A 57 -12.72 15.60 0.36
C GLU A 57 -12.43 14.41 1.30
N VAL A 58 -11.22 14.32 1.85
CA VAL A 58 -10.79 13.23 2.73
C VAL A 58 -11.01 13.66 4.17
N LEU A 59 -11.84 12.91 4.88
CA LEU A 59 -12.21 13.20 6.25
C LEU A 59 -11.13 12.73 7.23
N MET A 60 -11.09 13.37 8.41
CA MET A 60 -10.27 12.92 9.53
C MET A 60 -10.77 11.58 10.07
N VAL A 61 -9.86 10.81 10.66
CA VAL A 61 -10.20 9.58 11.40
C VAL A 61 -11.02 9.95 12.63
N THR A 62 -12.17 9.30 12.82
CA THR A 62 -12.98 9.43 14.03
C THR A 62 -12.56 8.42 15.11
N PRO A 63 -12.96 8.60 16.38
CA PRO A 63 -12.72 7.61 17.43
C PRO A 63 -13.25 6.21 17.08
N GLU A 64 -14.46 6.10 16.51
CA GLU A 64 -15.09 4.82 16.17
C GLU A 64 -14.29 4.09 15.07
N MET A 65 -13.74 4.85 14.12
CA MET A 65 -12.87 4.32 13.09
C MET A 65 -11.57 3.76 13.65
N ARG A 66 -10.96 4.49 14.59
CA ARG A 66 -9.74 4.10 15.30
C ARG A 66 -9.96 2.81 16.11
N GLU A 67 -11.07 2.72 16.84
CA GLU A 67 -11.50 1.49 17.51
C GLU A 67 -11.68 0.34 16.50
N GLY A 68 -12.28 0.59 15.34
CA GLY A 68 -12.43 -0.40 14.28
C GLY A 68 -11.09 -0.87 13.70
N ILE A 69 -10.08 0.00 13.61
CA ILE A 69 -8.71 -0.36 13.19
C ILE A 69 -8.07 -1.24 14.27
N GLN A 70 -8.18 -0.85 15.54
CA GLN A 70 -7.66 -1.64 16.68
C GLN A 70 -8.31 -3.02 16.76
N ALA A 71 -9.63 -3.12 16.60
CA ALA A 71 -10.35 -4.41 16.62
C ALA A 71 -9.87 -5.33 15.48
N LYS A 72 -9.74 -4.82 14.25
CA LYS A 72 -9.20 -5.58 13.12
C LYS A 72 -7.76 -6.03 13.37
N TYR A 73 -6.95 -5.19 14.02
CA TYR A 73 -5.58 -5.53 14.39
C TYR A 73 -5.55 -6.62 15.47
N ALA A 74 -6.39 -6.50 16.50
CA ALA A 74 -6.54 -7.48 17.58
C ALA A 74 -6.83 -8.90 17.06
N ASP A 75 -7.69 -9.01 16.05
CA ASP A 75 -8.15 -10.28 15.49
C ASP A 75 -7.27 -10.83 14.36
N SER A 76 -6.22 -10.11 13.97
CA SER A 76 -5.38 -10.51 12.84
C SER A 76 -4.25 -11.47 13.25
N ASP A 77 -4.03 -12.50 12.43
CA ASP A 77 -2.90 -13.43 12.60
C ASP A 77 -1.63 -12.92 11.91
N LYS A 78 -1.77 -12.13 10.84
CA LYS A 78 -0.65 -11.46 10.16
C LYS A 78 -0.99 -10.00 9.89
N ALA A 79 -0.11 -9.10 10.32
CA ALA A 79 -0.21 -7.67 10.13
C ALA A 79 1.00 -7.12 9.36
N VAL A 80 0.73 -6.29 8.35
CA VAL A 80 1.78 -5.53 7.63
C VAL A 80 1.56 -4.04 7.85
N ILE A 81 2.55 -3.36 8.40
CA ILE A 81 2.50 -1.93 8.70
C ILE A 81 3.57 -1.21 7.89
N LEU A 82 3.16 -0.32 6.98
CA LEU A 82 4.04 0.48 6.13
C LEU A 82 3.99 1.93 6.61
N LEU A 83 5.14 2.48 6.98
CA LEU A 83 5.25 3.81 7.57
C LEU A 83 6.14 4.69 6.72
N GLY A 84 5.60 5.82 6.28
CA GLY A 84 6.38 6.94 5.81
C GLY A 84 7.30 7.47 6.92
N HIS A 85 8.33 8.23 6.54
CA HIS A 85 9.29 8.77 7.49
C HIS A 85 9.02 10.25 7.83
N ASP A 86 9.48 11.18 6.99
CA ASP A 86 9.35 12.61 7.22
C ASP A 86 7.89 13.07 7.07
N GLY A 87 7.32 13.61 8.15
CA GLY A 87 5.92 14.05 8.22
C GLY A 87 4.97 12.98 8.74
N THR A 88 5.44 11.74 8.94
CA THR A 88 4.64 10.61 9.43
C THR A 88 5.08 10.17 10.83
N ILE A 89 6.31 9.67 11.00
CA ILE A 89 6.84 9.25 12.32
C ILE A 89 7.78 10.29 12.95
N LYS A 90 7.79 11.48 12.35
CA LYS A 90 8.49 12.68 12.80
C LYS A 90 7.90 13.90 12.07
N PRO A 91 8.16 15.13 12.53
CA PRO A 91 7.81 16.33 11.78
C PRO A 91 8.32 16.29 10.33
N LEU A 92 7.58 16.88 9.39
CA LEU A 92 7.96 16.95 7.97
C LEU A 92 9.31 17.68 7.78
N ARG A 93 9.54 18.72 8.59
CA ARG A 93 10.79 19.46 8.68
C ARG A 93 11.31 19.37 10.11
N GLY A 94 12.61 19.12 10.26
CA GLY A 94 13.25 18.97 11.58
C GLY A 94 13.41 17.52 12.01
N THR A 95 13.53 17.31 13.32
CA THR A 95 13.66 15.99 13.98
C THR A 95 12.67 15.94 15.13
N ASN A 96 12.36 14.73 15.62
CA ASN A 96 11.68 14.59 16.90
C ASN A 96 12.53 15.22 18.01
N ASP A 97 11.87 15.79 19.01
CA ASP A 97 12.53 16.04 20.28
C ASP A 97 12.80 14.72 21.02
N LEU A 98 13.42 14.82 22.20
CA LEU A 98 13.80 13.62 22.96
C LEU A 98 12.57 12.82 23.43
N GLU A 99 11.47 13.49 23.78
CA GLU A 99 10.28 12.83 24.31
C GLU A 99 9.51 12.13 23.20
N ASP A 100 9.30 12.83 22.09
CA ASP A 100 8.69 12.29 20.88
C ASP A 100 9.48 11.09 20.34
N GLN A 101 10.82 11.20 20.32
CA GLN A 101 11.66 10.10 19.86
C GLN A 101 11.56 8.88 20.78
N LYS A 102 11.44 9.07 22.10
CA LYS A 102 11.22 7.96 23.04
C LYS A 102 9.87 7.30 22.82
N ARG A 103 8.80 8.09 22.66
CA ARG A 103 7.44 7.59 22.42
C ARG A 103 7.37 6.71 21.18
N ILE A 104 7.85 7.22 20.04
CA ILE A 104 7.83 6.45 18.80
C ILE A 104 8.74 5.24 18.85
N ASN A 105 9.92 5.33 19.48
CA ASN A 105 10.79 4.16 19.67
C ASN A 105 10.09 3.08 20.49
N ALA A 106 9.47 3.43 21.62
CA ALA A 106 8.77 2.47 22.47
C ALA A 106 7.60 1.78 21.75
N ALA A 107 6.82 2.55 20.98
CA ALA A 107 5.72 1.99 20.18
C ALA A 107 6.25 1.03 19.09
N LEU A 108 7.30 1.43 18.35
CA LEU A 108 7.91 0.61 17.30
C LEU A 108 8.57 -0.65 17.88
N GLU A 109 9.29 -0.55 18.99
CA GLU A 109 9.90 -1.69 19.69
C GLU A 109 8.84 -2.70 20.11
N LYS A 110 7.75 -2.24 20.73
CA LYS A 110 6.66 -3.12 21.17
C LYS A 110 5.92 -3.77 20.00
N LEU A 111 5.65 -3.02 18.93
CA LEU A 111 5.02 -3.57 17.73
C LEU A 111 5.94 -4.55 17.00
N ALA A 112 7.23 -4.25 16.86
CA ALA A 112 8.20 -5.10 16.17
C ALA A 112 8.56 -6.38 16.97
N ALA A 113 8.35 -6.37 18.29
CA ALA A 113 8.51 -7.54 19.13
C ALA A 113 7.42 -8.61 18.91
N ASP A 114 6.24 -8.27 18.36
CA ASP A 114 5.22 -9.25 18.00
C ASP A 114 5.56 -9.90 16.64
N PRO A 115 5.88 -11.21 16.59
CA PRO A 115 6.29 -11.88 15.35
C PRO A 115 5.18 -11.98 14.29
N ARG A 116 3.93 -11.65 14.65
CA ARG A 116 2.82 -11.52 13.70
C ARG A 116 2.84 -10.19 12.93
N ASN A 117 3.67 -9.23 13.35
CA ASN A 117 3.84 -7.94 12.71
C ASN A 117 5.05 -7.95 11.79
N GLU A 118 4.86 -7.39 10.59
CA GLU A 118 5.92 -7.03 9.69
C GLU A 118 5.85 -5.51 9.45
N ILE A 119 6.84 -4.78 9.99
CA ILE A 119 6.85 -3.32 9.98
C ILE A 119 7.97 -2.81 9.08
N TRP A 120 7.63 -1.86 8.22
CA TRP A 120 8.53 -1.26 7.25
C TRP A 120 8.53 0.27 7.37
N LEU A 121 9.71 0.84 7.59
CA LEU A 121 9.93 2.28 7.36
C LEU A 121 10.37 2.49 5.92
N VAL A 122 9.59 3.27 5.18
CA VAL A 122 9.83 3.58 3.77
C VAL A 122 10.11 5.07 3.61
N SER A 123 11.20 5.43 2.94
CA SER A 123 11.63 6.82 2.81
C SER A 123 12.21 7.14 1.43
N ALA A 124 12.10 8.41 1.03
CA ALA A 124 12.84 8.98 -0.10
C ALA A 124 14.34 9.13 0.19
N ARG A 125 14.74 9.10 1.47
CA ARG A 125 16.14 9.23 1.90
C ARG A 125 16.93 7.94 1.67
N ASP A 126 18.25 8.05 1.82
CA ASP A 126 19.13 6.88 1.90
C ASP A 126 18.74 6.01 3.11
N VAL A 127 18.69 4.69 2.93
CA VAL A 127 18.33 3.74 3.99
C VAL A 127 19.20 3.89 5.23
N LYS A 128 20.47 4.28 5.07
CA LYS A 128 21.40 4.53 6.19
C LYS A 128 20.91 5.63 7.13
N SER A 129 20.10 6.57 6.62
CA SER A 129 19.51 7.63 7.45
C SER A 129 18.47 7.05 8.41
N LEU A 130 17.72 6.04 7.98
CA LEU A 130 16.77 5.32 8.84
C LEU A 130 17.51 4.44 9.83
N GLU A 131 18.50 3.67 9.36
CA GLU A 131 19.30 2.78 10.21
C GLU A 131 20.04 3.53 11.33
N LYS A 132 20.48 4.76 11.07
CA LYS A 132 21.14 5.60 12.09
C LYS A 132 20.20 5.92 13.26
N THR A 133 18.91 6.14 12.98
CA THR A 133 17.94 6.61 13.97
C THR A 133 17.17 5.47 14.63
N TYR A 134 16.82 4.44 13.86
CA TYR A 134 15.91 3.36 14.29
C TYR A 134 16.55 1.97 14.17
N GLY A 135 17.78 1.87 13.67
CA GLY A 135 18.43 0.57 13.41
C GLY A 135 18.92 -0.16 14.66
N HIS A 136 18.62 0.36 15.86
CA HIS A 136 18.74 -0.31 17.16
C HIS A 136 17.47 -1.07 17.54
N ILE A 137 16.34 -0.86 16.85
CA ILE A 137 15.09 -1.56 17.08
C ILE A 137 15.13 -2.88 16.30
N ASP A 138 15.09 -3.99 17.03
CA ASP A 138 15.06 -5.32 16.44
C ASP A 138 13.77 -5.54 15.65
N ASN A 139 13.85 -6.38 14.62
CA ASN A 139 12.75 -6.76 13.75
C ASN A 139 12.06 -5.64 12.93
N LEU A 140 12.64 -4.45 12.90
CA LEU A 140 12.18 -3.35 12.05
C LEU A 140 12.86 -3.42 10.68
N ASN A 141 12.08 -3.28 9.61
CA ASN A 141 12.61 -3.29 8.25
C ASN A 141 12.70 -1.87 7.68
N PHE A 142 13.69 -1.63 6.82
CA PHE A 142 13.98 -0.32 6.26
C PHE A 142 14.11 -0.37 4.74
N ALA A 143 13.53 0.65 4.10
CA ALA A 143 13.63 0.88 2.68
C ALA A 143 13.90 2.37 2.38
N GLY A 144 15.06 2.64 1.79
CA GLY A 144 15.42 3.96 1.26
C GLY A 144 15.09 4.09 -0.22
N TYR A 145 15.20 5.31 -0.74
CA TYR A 145 14.92 5.67 -2.13
C TYR A 145 13.62 5.04 -2.67
N LEU A 146 12.54 5.19 -1.90
CA LEU A 146 11.18 4.78 -2.29
C LEU A 146 11.02 3.27 -2.49
N GLY A 147 11.83 2.45 -1.79
CA GLY A 147 11.86 1.01 -1.99
C GLY A 147 12.96 0.52 -2.93
N GLY A 148 13.69 1.42 -3.58
CA GLY A 148 14.81 1.06 -4.44
C GLY A 148 16.07 0.59 -3.68
N GLN A 149 16.15 0.81 -2.37
CA GLN A 149 17.28 0.40 -1.53
C GLN A 149 16.78 -0.26 -0.24
N LEU A 150 17.02 -1.55 -0.10
CA LEU A 150 16.67 -2.31 1.09
C LEU A 150 17.84 -2.32 2.07
N SER A 151 17.56 -2.26 3.37
CA SER A 151 18.58 -2.47 4.40
C SER A 151 19.03 -3.92 4.42
N LYS A 152 20.32 -4.13 4.70
CA LYS A 152 20.89 -5.46 4.94
C LYS A 152 20.45 -6.07 6.28
N LYS A 153 19.85 -5.28 7.16
CA LYS A 153 19.32 -5.70 8.46
C LYS A 153 17.88 -6.20 8.39
N ASN A 154 17.23 -6.08 7.23
CA ASN A 154 15.86 -6.55 7.06
C ASN A 154 15.80 -8.06 7.32
N ILE A 155 14.75 -8.50 8.01
CA ILE A 155 14.57 -9.91 8.36
C ILE A 155 14.12 -10.72 7.14
N HIS A 156 13.33 -10.08 6.28
CA HIS A 156 12.69 -10.73 5.16
C HIS A 156 13.26 -10.23 3.84
N ASP A 157 13.66 -11.19 3.01
CA ASP A 157 14.00 -10.93 1.62
C ASP A 157 12.73 -10.59 0.82
N ILE A 158 12.88 -9.61 -0.08
CA ILE A 158 11.83 -9.22 -1.01
C ILE A 158 12.41 -9.28 -2.41
N GLN A 159 11.72 -10.02 -3.27
CA GLN A 159 12.00 -9.97 -4.69
C GLN A 159 11.34 -8.73 -5.26
N LEU A 160 12.18 -7.80 -5.69
CA LEU A 160 11.75 -6.60 -6.39
C LEU A 160 11.93 -6.79 -7.90
N PRO A 161 11.13 -6.12 -8.74
CA PRO A 161 11.30 -6.16 -10.19
C PRO A 161 12.73 -5.78 -10.62
N GLU A 162 13.23 -6.43 -11.65
CA GLU A 162 14.48 -6.03 -12.28
C GLU A 162 14.20 -5.04 -13.43
N VAL A 163 15.17 -4.18 -13.70
CA VAL A 163 15.21 -3.33 -14.89
C VAL A 163 16.15 -3.97 -15.91
N GLY A 164 15.82 -3.91 -17.19
CA GLY A 164 16.59 -4.58 -18.23
C GLY A 164 17.80 -3.78 -18.69
N GLU A 165 18.40 -4.24 -19.81
CA GLU A 165 19.57 -3.61 -20.41
C GLU A 165 19.31 -2.16 -20.86
N GLU A 166 18.05 -1.80 -21.13
CA GLU A 166 17.64 -0.44 -21.46
C GLU A 166 18.05 0.58 -20.39
N PHE A 167 18.16 0.16 -19.12
CA PHE A 167 18.60 1.05 -18.04
C PHE A 167 20.08 1.40 -18.14
N LYS A 168 20.89 0.46 -18.64
CA LYS A 168 22.32 0.67 -18.86
C LYS A 168 22.53 1.54 -20.09
N GLU A 169 21.82 1.25 -21.18
CA GLU A 169 21.83 2.06 -22.41
C GLU A 169 21.41 3.50 -22.13
N LEU A 170 20.31 3.70 -21.39
CA LEU A 170 19.83 5.02 -20.99
C LEU A 170 20.89 5.83 -20.24
N LYS A 171 21.65 5.19 -19.35
CA LYS A 171 22.76 5.84 -18.64
C LYS A 171 23.86 6.28 -19.60
N GLU A 172 24.27 5.40 -20.50
CA GLU A 172 25.32 5.67 -21.47
C GLU A 172 24.92 6.81 -22.40
N ASP A 173 23.70 6.79 -22.92
CA ASP A 173 23.19 7.82 -23.83
C ASP A 173 23.02 9.17 -23.12
N ALA A 174 22.44 9.19 -21.91
CA ALA A 174 22.35 10.42 -21.11
C ALA A 174 23.74 11.00 -20.80
N SER A 175 24.71 10.14 -20.46
CA SER A 175 26.10 10.57 -20.25
C SER A 175 26.74 11.13 -21.52
N LYS A 176 26.49 10.53 -22.69
CA LYS A 176 26.99 11.05 -23.98
C LYS A 176 26.43 12.45 -24.28
N ILE A 177 25.14 12.68 -24.04
CA ILE A 177 24.51 14.00 -24.25
C ILE A 177 25.21 15.07 -23.41
N PHE A 178 25.39 14.84 -22.11
CA PHE A 178 26.06 15.81 -21.25
C PHE A 178 27.53 16.01 -21.64
N SER A 179 28.27 14.93 -21.95
CA SER A 179 29.67 15.03 -22.37
C SER A 179 29.84 15.76 -23.71
N ALA A 180 28.98 15.51 -24.70
CA ALA A 180 29.03 16.14 -26.01
C ALA A 180 28.80 17.65 -25.93
N ASN A 181 27.99 18.11 -24.97
CA ASN A 181 27.78 19.53 -24.69
C ASN A 181 28.80 20.12 -23.68
N GLY A 182 29.87 19.38 -23.36
CA GLY A 182 30.96 19.86 -22.50
C GLY A 182 30.54 20.10 -21.05
N ILE A 183 29.59 19.32 -20.54
CA ILE A 183 29.08 19.41 -19.18
C ILE A 183 29.78 18.39 -18.29
N PRO A 184 30.51 18.81 -17.25
CA PRO A 184 30.97 17.89 -16.24
C PRO A 184 29.78 17.40 -15.40
N PHE A 185 29.78 16.12 -15.02
CA PHE A 185 28.74 15.57 -14.15
C PHE A 185 29.29 14.48 -13.24
N LYS A 186 28.60 14.25 -12.13
CA LYS A 186 28.72 13.03 -11.31
C LYS A 186 27.40 12.29 -11.37
N VAL A 187 27.43 11.00 -11.67
CA VAL A 187 26.23 10.16 -11.71
C VAL A 187 26.20 9.22 -10.52
N ARG A 188 25.08 9.20 -9.80
CA ARG A 188 24.76 8.17 -8.82
C ARG A 188 23.70 7.24 -9.41
N LYS A 189 24.00 5.95 -9.45
CA LYS A 189 23.05 4.91 -9.89
C LYS A 189 22.39 4.27 -8.67
N GLY A 190 21.07 4.31 -8.61
CA GLY A 190 20.24 3.47 -7.75
C GLY A 190 19.65 2.29 -8.53
N ARG A 191 18.82 1.47 -7.86
CA ARG A 191 18.14 0.33 -8.51
C ARG A 191 17.24 0.76 -9.66
N TYR A 192 16.49 1.84 -9.46
CA TYR A 192 15.47 2.34 -10.40
C TYR A 192 15.67 3.79 -10.84
N PHE A 193 16.84 4.38 -10.55
CA PHE A 193 17.10 5.76 -10.92
C PHE A 193 18.56 6.03 -11.25
N LEU A 194 18.80 7.03 -12.09
CA LEU A 194 20.11 7.62 -12.36
C LEU A 194 20.04 9.09 -11.99
N ASP A 195 20.99 9.55 -11.20
CA ASP A 195 20.94 10.85 -10.56
C ASP A 195 22.22 11.62 -10.89
N TYR A 196 22.10 12.51 -11.88
CA TYR A 196 23.16 13.33 -12.40
C TYR A 196 23.24 14.63 -11.60
N LYS A 197 24.35 14.82 -10.91
CA LYS A 197 24.73 16.09 -10.29
C LYS A 197 25.61 16.86 -11.25
N ILE A 198 25.14 18.04 -11.64
CA ILE A 198 25.75 18.90 -12.64
C ILE A 198 26.10 20.23 -11.95
N PRO A 199 27.38 20.63 -11.90
CA PRO A 199 27.75 21.91 -11.34
C PRO A 199 27.25 23.03 -12.26
N ARG A 200 26.73 24.10 -11.67
CA ARG A 200 26.25 25.27 -12.42
C ARG A 200 27.39 25.95 -13.19
N TRP A 201 28.62 25.82 -12.70
CA TRP A 201 29.80 26.44 -13.29
C TRP A 201 30.83 25.39 -13.66
N ARG A 202 31.54 25.60 -14.77
CA ARG A 202 32.74 24.82 -15.11
C ARG A 202 33.97 25.72 -15.10
N LYS A 203 35.13 25.12 -14.84
CA LYS A 203 36.43 25.77 -15.00
C LYS A 203 36.79 25.72 -16.49
N GLU A 204 36.93 26.88 -17.12
CA GLU A 204 37.46 26.97 -18.48
C GLU A 204 38.98 26.89 -18.46
N TRP A 205 39.51 26.10 -19.40
CA TRP A 205 40.94 26.07 -19.71
C TRP A 205 41.16 26.88 -20.98
N PHE A 206 41.94 27.95 -20.88
CA PHE A 206 42.42 28.70 -22.03
C PHE A 206 43.76 28.12 -22.47
N PRO A 207 43.86 27.53 -23.67
CA PRO A 207 45.16 27.31 -24.27
C PRO A 207 45.62 28.66 -24.81
N TRP A 208 46.68 29.24 -24.25
CA TRP A 208 47.77 29.97 -24.92
C TRP A 208 48.54 30.77 -23.85
N GLY A 209 49.81 30.43 -23.72
CA GLY A 209 50.65 30.82 -22.60
C GLY A 209 51.10 32.27 -22.63
N SER A 210 51.06 32.89 -21.44
CA SER A 210 52.19 33.62 -20.87
C SER A 210 51.85 34.03 -19.44
N VAL A 211 52.65 33.51 -18.51
CA VAL A 211 53.02 34.07 -17.21
C VAL A 211 51.95 34.10 -16.12
N GLU A 212 52.23 33.28 -15.10
CA GLU A 212 51.67 33.24 -13.75
C GLU A 212 50.26 32.67 -13.55
N GLU A 213 50.20 31.76 -12.58
CA GLU A 213 49.14 30.82 -12.28
C GLU A 213 47.84 31.53 -11.85
N TRP A 214 47.00 31.88 -12.81
CA TRP A 214 45.61 32.24 -12.52
C TRP A 214 44.74 30.98 -12.63
N PRO A 215 44.13 30.49 -11.53
CA PRO A 215 43.25 29.33 -11.58
C PRO A 215 42.02 29.68 -12.45
N GLY A 216 41.89 28.97 -13.58
CA GLY A 216 40.92 29.22 -14.67
C GLY A 216 39.55 29.83 -14.32
N ARG A 217 39.04 30.65 -15.23
CA ARG A 217 37.74 31.35 -15.13
C ARG A 217 36.59 30.34 -15.00
N TYR A 218 35.64 30.63 -14.13
CA TYR A 218 34.39 29.89 -14.06
C TYR A 218 33.35 30.50 -15.02
N VAL A 219 32.74 29.67 -15.85
CA VAL A 219 31.65 30.07 -16.75
C VAL A 219 30.39 29.30 -16.40
N ASN A 220 29.25 29.99 -16.45
CA ASN A 220 27.95 29.38 -16.17
C ASN A 220 27.60 28.42 -17.32
N ASN A 221 27.27 27.18 -16.98
CA ASN A 221 26.87 26.14 -17.91
C ASN A 221 25.38 26.21 -18.29
N ASP A 222 24.70 27.34 -18.09
CA ASP A 222 23.25 27.49 -18.26
C ASP A 222 22.77 27.05 -19.65
N GLU A 223 23.35 27.58 -20.72
CA GLU A 223 22.95 27.27 -22.10
C GLU A 223 23.30 25.82 -22.51
N PRO A 224 24.54 25.32 -22.32
CA PRO A 224 24.84 23.91 -22.57
C PRO A 224 23.93 22.97 -21.78
N TYR A 225 23.63 23.31 -20.52
CA TYR A 225 22.75 22.52 -19.65
C TYR A 225 21.34 22.44 -20.18
N LYS A 226 20.71 23.57 -20.51
CA LYS A 226 19.35 23.61 -21.05
C LYS A 226 19.26 22.79 -22.33
N LYS A 227 20.21 22.98 -23.25
CA LYS A 227 20.30 22.18 -24.48
C LYS A 227 20.41 20.68 -24.18
N SER A 228 21.27 20.28 -23.24
CA SER A 228 21.43 18.87 -22.86
C SER A 228 20.18 18.28 -22.20
N LEU A 229 19.49 19.08 -21.40
CA LEU A 229 18.25 18.68 -20.75
C LEU A 229 17.13 18.47 -21.79
N ASP A 230 16.99 19.41 -22.74
CA ASP A 230 15.99 19.31 -23.82
C ASP A 230 16.28 18.10 -24.72
N GLU A 231 17.55 17.87 -25.08
CA GLU A 231 17.98 16.68 -25.83
C GLU A 231 17.67 15.38 -25.06
N LEU A 232 17.94 15.35 -23.76
CA LEU A 232 17.67 14.20 -22.91
C LEU A 232 16.16 13.90 -22.78
N ILE A 233 15.35 14.93 -22.52
CA ILE A 233 13.89 14.79 -22.41
C ILE A 233 13.35 14.25 -23.73
N LYS A 234 13.72 14.87 -24.87
CA LYS A 234 13.29 14.42 -26.19
C LYS A 234 13.71 12.98 -26.47
N MET A 235 14.94 12.59 -26.10
CA MET A 235 15.43 11.21 -26.27
C MET A 235 14.60 10.21 -25.47
N VAL A 236 14.26 10.52 -24.21
CA VAL A 236 13.45 9.66 -23.35
C VAL A 236 12.01 9.55 -23.87
N GLU A 237 11.41 10.66 -24.28
CA GLU A 237 10.01 10.69 -24.75
C GLU A 237 9.83 10.04 -26.13
N SER A 238 10.81 10.16 -27.02
CA SER A 238 10.70 9.64 -28.39
C SER A 238 11.13 8.19 -28.56
N ASN A 239 11.88 7.61 -27.61
CA ASN A 239 12.36 6.23 -27.71
C ASN A 239 11.39 5.27 -27.00
N PRO A 240 10.73 4.34 -27.72
CA PRO A 240 9.82 3.36 -27.11
C PRO A 240 10.48 2.46 -26.06
N ALA A 241 11.80 2.25 -26.11
CA ALA A 241 12.54 1.50 -25.10
C ALA A 241 12.55 2.23 -23.73
N TYR A 242 12.45 3.57 -23.74
CA TYR A 242 12.47 4.39 -22.54
C TYR A 242 11.08 4.81 -22.06
N LYS A 243 10.02 4.19 -22.60
CA LYS A 243 8.62 4.51 -22.27
C LYS A 243 8.25 4.39 -20.80
N ASP A 244 9.04 3.70 -19.98
CA ASP A 244 8.79 3.50 -18.54
C ASP A 244 9.68 4.42 -17.68
N TYR A 245 10.41 5.35 -18.30
CA TYR A 245 11.29 6.30 -17.65
C TYR A 245 10.74 7.72 -17.76
N VAL A 246 11.02 8.51 -16.73
CA VAL A 246 10.73 9.95 -16.70
C VAL A 246 11.99 10.74 -16.33
N VAL A 247 12.07 11.97 -16.82
CA VAL A 247 13.16 12.90 -16.52
C VAL A 247 12.64 13.95 -15.54
N ASP A 248 13.16 13.93 -14.32
CA ASP A 248 12.96 15.01 -13.36
C ASP A 248 14.21 15.89 -13.30
N HIS A 249 14.04 17.19 -13.09
CA HIS A 249 15.17 18.08 -12.87
C HIS A 249 14.83 19.17 -11.87
N TRP A 250 15.84 19.65 -11.17
CA TRP A 250 15.73 20.79 -10.29
C TRP A 250 17.05 21.53 -10.16
N GLU A 251 16.94 22.82 -9.87
CA GLU A 251 18.08 23.69 -9.65
C GLU A 251 18.08 24.13 -8.20
N TRP A 252 19.18 23.89 -7.48
CA TRP A 252 19.34 24.38 -6.12
C TRP A 252 20.36 25.52 -6.10
N SER A 253 19.96 26.66 -5.52
CA SER A 253 20.81 27.82 -5.28
C SER A 253 20.80 28.13 -3.79
N LEU A 254 21.91 27.89 -3.07
CA LEU A 254 22.10 28.46 -1.74
C LEU A 254 22.53 29.92 -1.92
N SER A 255 21.86 30.86 -1.25
CA SER A 255 22.10 32.31 -1.36
C SER A 255 23.53 32.75 -1.05
N TRP A 256 24.32 31.92 -0.36
CA TRP A 256 25.69 32.21 0.06
C TRP A 256 26.76 31.41 -0.70
N ASP A 257 26.39 30.36 -1.45
CA ASP A 257 27.31 29.64 -2.32
C ASP A 257 26.87 29.85 -3.77
N MET A 258 27.53 30.78 -4.45
CA MET A 258 27.27 31.04 -5.87
C MET A 258 27.55 29.79 -6.74
N ARG A 259 28.21 28.73 -6.22
CA ARG A 259 28.50 27.48 -6.92
C ARG A 259 27.36 26.44 -6.80
N GLY A 260 26.13 26.87 -7.07
CA GLY A 260 24.96 25.98 -7.08
C GLY A 260 25.14 24.70 -7.91
N GLU A 261 24.38 23.67 -7.57
CA GLU A 261 24.32 22.40 -8.29
C GLU A 261 22.93 22.19 -8.89
N ARG A 262 22.88 21.67 -10.11
CA ARG A 262 21.67 21.18 -10.75
C ARG A 262 21.60 19.67 -10.62
N ARG A 263 20.40 19.14 -10.53
CA ARG A 263 20.17 17.70 -10.51
C ARG A 263 19.22 17.32 -11.64
N VAL A 264 19.59 16.28 -12.37
CA VAL A 264 18.74 15.63 -13.37
C VAL A 264 18.62 14.17 -12.97
N VAL A 265 17.40 13.69 -12.77
CA VAL A 265 17.13 12.35 -12.29
C VAL A 265 16.24 11.62 -13.28
N LEU A 266 16.78 10.55 -13.86
CA LEU A 266 16.05 9.60 -14.68
C LEU A 266 15.48 8.54 -13.76
N LYS A 267 14.16 8.39 -13.72
CA LYS A 267 13.45 7.45 -12.83
C LYS A 267 12.67 6.45 -13.65
N HIS A 268 12.84 5.17 -13.36
CA HIS A 268 11.96 4.12 -13.87
C HIS A 268 10.62 4.16 -13.11
N LYS A 269 9.52 3.67 -13.71
CA LYS A 269 8.21 3.54 -13.04
C LYS A 269 8.23 2.74 -11.74
N TYR A 270 9.24 1.87 -11.56
CA TYR A 270 9.44 1.10 -10.34
C TYR A 270 10.09 1.91 -9.20
N HIS A 271 10.54 3.14 -9.46
CA HIS A 271 11.00 4.07 -8.43
C HIS A 271 9.82 4.73 -7.70
N ASP A 272 8.99 3.91 -7.08
CA ASP A 272 7.75 4.29 -6.39
C ASP A 272 7.53 3.35 -5.20
N THR A 273 7.01 3.88 -4.09
CA THR A 273 6.73 3.12 -2.87
C THR A 273 5.71 1.98 -3.10
N GLU A 274 4.85 2.08 -4.12
CA GLU A 274 3.93 1.03 -4.57
C GLU A 274 4.67 -0.25 -4.98
N THR A 275 5.86 -0.13 -5.57
CA THR A 275 6.63 -1.28 -6.06
C THR A 275 7.02 -2.20 -4.90
N LEU A 276 7.63 -1.63 -3.86
CA LEU A 276 7.96 -2.34 -2.64
C LEU A 276 6.69 -2.86 -1.94
N SER A 277 5.69 -2.00 -1.79
CA SER A 277 4.47 -2.31 -1.05
C SER A 277 3.69 -3.45 -1.68
N THR A 278 3.61 -3.49 -3.02
CA THR A 278 2.95 -4.58 -3.75
C THR A 278 3.75 -5.87 -3.60
N ALA A 279 5.08 -5.83 -3.80
CA ALA A 279 5.93 -7.00 -3.63
C ALA A 279 5.81 -7.61 -2.22
N LEU A 280 5.74 -6.76 -1.19
CA LEU A 280 5.51 -7.16 0.20
C LEU A 280 4.17 -7.86 0.41
N LEU A 281 3.08 -7.23 -0.06
CA LEU A 281 1.72 -7.72 0.17
C LEU A 281 1.41 -8.98 -0.64
N ASP A 282 2.17 -9.27 -1.69
CA ASP A 282 2.01 -10.43 -2.57
C ASP A 282 3.00 -11.58 -2.28
N ARG A 283 4.08 -11.33 -1.50
CA ARG A 283 5.22 -12.25 -1.31
C ARG A 283 4.84 -13.70 -1.01
N ASP A 284 3.90 -13.90 -0.09
CA ASP A 284 3.63 -15.23 0.49
C ASP A 284 2.38 -15.90 -0.13
N GLY A 285 1.82 -15.33 -1.20
CA GLY A 285 0.58 -15.81 -1.83
C GLY A 285 -0.69 -15.69 -0.96
N LYS A 286 -0.53 -15.38 0.34
CA LYS A 286 -1.58 -15.08 1.29
C LYS A 286 -1.54 -13.60 1.65
N LYS A 287 -2.61 -12.90 1.32
CA LYS A 287 -2.87 -11.52 1.75
C LYS A 287 -2.83 -11.46 3.29
N PRO A 288 -2.22 -10.42 3.90
CA PRO A 288 -2.28 -10.25 5.35
C PRO A 288 -3.72 -9.96 5.82
N ASP A 289 -4.02 -10.40 7.04
CA ASP A 289 -5.35 -10.22 7.65
C ASP A 289 -5.54 -8.76 8.09
N PHE A 290 -4.44 -8.10 8.48
CA PHE A 290 -4.38 -6.68 8.74
C PHE A 290 -3.30 -5.98 7.92
N GLY A 291 -3.60 -4.77 7.47
CA GLY A 291 -2.66 -3.91 6.78
C GLY A 291 -2.93 -2.46 7.13
N LEU A 292 -1.86 -1.70 7.33
CA LEU A 292 -1.91 -0.27 7.59
C LEU A 292 -0.80 0.43 6.83
N SER A 293 -1.13 1.44 6.03
CA SER A 293 -0.16 2.39 5.50
C SER A 293 -0.42 3.78 6.08
N LEU A 294 0.65 4.42 6.56
CA LEU A 294 0.65 5.80 7.05
C LEU A 294 1.67 6.61 6.24
N GLY A 295 1.27 7.76 5.71
CA GLY A 295 2.12 8.59 4.85
C GLY A 295 1.67 10.04 4.83
N SER A 296 2.57 10.97 4.56
CA SER A 296 2.30 12.42 4.67
C SER A 296 2.57 13.21 3.40
N THR A 297 3.10 12.54 2.37
CA THR A 297 3.52 13.14 1.10
C THR A 297 2.89 12.40 -0.08
N ASP A 298 2.92 13.03 -1.26
CA ASP A 298 2.43 12.45 -2.51
C ASP A 298 3.19 11.17 -2.91
N ILE A 299 4.44 11.06 -2.46
CA ILE A 299 5.29 9.87 -2.62
C ILE A 299 4.72 8.65 -1.85
N ASP A 300 4.05 8.88 -0.73
CA ASP A 300 3.49 7.82 0.12
C ASP A 300 2.19 7.24 -0.47
N GLU A 301 1.59 7.90 -1.46
CA GLU A 301 0.41 7.39 -2.18
C GLU A 301 0.66 6.02 -2.79
N GLY A 302 1.90 5.69 -3.16
CA GLY A 302 2.24 4.35 -3.64
C GLY A 302 1.94 3.26 -2.62
N MET A 303 2.23 3.49 -1.33
CA MET A 303 1.85 2.56 -0.26
C MET A 303 0.33 2.45 -0.14
N HIS A 304 -0.38 3.57 -0.23
CA HIS A 304 -1.85 3.58 -0.16
C HIS A 304 -2.48 2.85 -1.36
N ARG A 305 -1.94 3.02 -2.57
CA ARG A 305 -2.37 2.34 -3.80
C ARG A 305 -2.16 0.83 -3.74
N ALA A 306 -1.14 0.36 -3.03
CA ALA A 306 -0.95 -1.07 -2.80
C ALA A 306 -1.95 -1.64 -1.77
N MET A 307 -2.29 -0.87 -0.73
CA MET A 307 -3.18 -1.30 0.36
C MET A 307 -4.67 -1.34 -0.04
N ARG A 308 -5.16 -0.29 -0.71
CA ARG A 308 -6.60 -0.07 -0.95
C ARG A 308 -7.28 -1.16 -1.78
N PRO A 309 -6.72 -1.65 -2.90
CA PRO A 309 -7.31 -2.74 -3.69
C PRO A 309 -7.45 -4.05 -2.90
N LYS A 310 -6.63 -4.22 -1.85
CA LYS A 310 -6.69 -5.37 -0.95
C LYS A 310 -7.63 -5.14 0.23
N ASN A 311 -8.40 -4.05 0.28
CA ASN A 311 -9.26 -3.69 1.42
C ASN A 311 -8.48 -3.60 2.75
N LEU A 312 -7.25 -3.06 2.69
CA LEU A 312 -6.42 -2.79 3.85
C LEU A 312 -6.47 -1.29 4.20
N ASN A 313 -6.06 -0.94 5.42
CA ASN A 313 -6.14 0.43 5.91
C ASN A 313 -5.05 1.31 5.25
N ALA A 314 -5.46 2.49 4.82
CA ALA A 314 -4.56 3.52 4.29
C ALA A 314 -5.02 4.87 4.81
N LEU A 315 -4.15 5.52 5.57
CA LEU A 315 -4.39 6.81 6.21
C LEU A 315 -3.30 7.78 5.80
N LEU A 316 -3.72 8.97 5.38
CA LEU A 316 -2.80 10.06 5.08
C LEU A 316 -2.60 10.92 6.34
N VAL A 317 -1.44 11.53 6.49
CA VAL A 317 -1.10 12.42 7.61
C VAL A 317 -1.05 13.84 7.06
N LYS A 318 -2.11 14.61 7.31
CA LYS A 318 -2.26 15.96 6.79
C LYS A 318 -3.34 16.70 7.56
N SER A 319 -3.00 17.84 8.17
CA SER A 319 -3.96 18.64 8.95
C SER A 319 -4.93 19.40 8.05
N ASP A 320 -6.07 19.82 8.62
CA ASP A 320 -7.03 20.66 7.89
C ASP A 320 -6.41 21.99 7.43
N ASP A 321 -5.58 22.62 8.26
CA ASP A 321 -4.80 23.81 7.89
C ASP A 321 -3.88 23.58 6.69
N GLU A 322 -3.19 22.44 6.64
CA GLU A 322 -2.32 22.11 5.51
C GLU A 322 -3.12 21.86 4.24
N VAL A 323 -4.27 21.19 4.35
CA VAL A 323 -5.19 20.99 3.23
C VAL A 323 -5.74 22.33 2.75
N GLU A 324 -6.23 23.19 3.63
CA GLU A 324 -6.73 24.52 3.26
C GLU A 324 -5.65 25.35 2.54
N ARG A 325 -4.40 25.34 3.04
CA ARG A 325 -3.28 26.04 2.39
C ARG A 325 -2.96 25.51 1.00
N LEU A 326 -3.13 24.20 0.74
CA LEU A 326 -2.91 23.59 -0.57
C LEU A 326 -4.00 23.97 -1.59
N TYR A 327 -5.23 24.20 -1.10
CA TYR A 327 -6.39 24.49 -1.95
C TYR A 327 -6.78 25.98 -1.96
N SER A 328 -6.11 26.83 -1.18
CA SER A 328 -6.37 28.26 -1.14
C SER A 328 -6.07 28.97 -2.48
N ASN A 329 -7.00 29.83 -2.92
CA ASN A 329 -6.89 30.68 -4.11
C ASN A 329 -5.80 31.77 -4.01
N SER A 330 -5.18 31.93 -2.84
CA SER A 330 -4.16 32.95 -2.59
C SER A 330 -2.75 32.56 -3.08
N GLN A 331 -2.56 31.35 -3.62
CA GLN A 331 -1.27 30.91 -4.16
C GLN A 331 -1.11 31.28 -5.65
N PRO A 332 0.03 31.86 -6.09
CA PRO A 332 0.26 32.19 -7.49
C PRO A 332 0.55 30.91 -8.31
N ALA A 333 -0.49 30.42 -9.02
CA ALA A 333 -0.48 29.40 -10.07
C ALA A 333 -0.07 27.94 -9.70
N PRO A 334 -0.56 26.97 -10.49
CA PRO A 334 -1.89 26.36 -10.35
C PRO A 334 -2.03 25.58 -9.03
N HIS A 335 -3.26 25.47 -8.50
CA HIS A 335 -3.57 24.62 -7.36
C HIS A 335 -3.03 23.21 -7.62
N LYS A 336 -2.07 22.74 -6.81
CA LYS A 336 -1.64 21.34 -6.88
C LYS A 336 -2.80 20.50 -6.35
N VAL A 337 -3.65 20.03 -7.27
CA VAL A 337 -4.69 19.06 -6.94
C VAL A 337 -4.00 17.77 -6.55
N TRP A 338 -3.97 17.49 -5.25
CA TRP A 338 -3.47 16.23 -4.74
C TRP A 338 -4.65 15.27 -4.60
N ASN A 339 -4.72 14.29 -5.48
CA ASN A 339 -5.65 13.17 -5.33
C ASN A 339 -5.01 12.07 -4.49
N THR A 340 -5.71 11.62 -3.46
CA THR A 340 -5.26 10.55 -2.58
C THR A 340 -6.18 9.35 -2.65
N VAL A 341 -5.61 8.15 -2.57
CA VAL A 341 -6.39 6.91 -2.39
C VAL A 341 -6.58 6.55 -0.92
N ALA A 342 -5.92 7.27 -0.01
CA ALA A 342 -6.13 7.11 1.42
C ALA A 342 -7.61 7.31 1.75
N SER A 343 -8.09 6.52 2.70
CA SER A 343 -9.50 6.56 3.07
C SER A 343 -9.82 7.78 3.93
N HIS A 344 -8.91 8.11 4.85
CA HIS A 344 -9.07 9.11 5.90
C HIS A 344 -7.71 9.75 6.23
N ARG A 345 -7.73 10.79 7.06
CA ARG A 345 -6.56 11.54 7.52
C ARG A 345 -6.34 11.48 9.02
N LEU A 346 -5.08 11.50 9.42
CA LEU A 346 -4.61 11.89 10.74
C LEU A 346 -4.09 13.33 10.65
N SER A 347 -4.13 14.07 11.75
CA SER A 347 -3.72 15.49 11.75
C SER A 347 -2.24 15.68 11.50
N ASP A 348 -1.40 14.91 12.18
CA ASP A 348 0.06 15.07 12.18
C ASP A 348 0.74 13.79 12.70
N HIS A 349 2.06 13.87 12.81
CA HIS A 349 2.90 12.80 13.36
C HIS A 349 2.60 12.44 14.82
N GLN A 350 2.04 13.35 15.63
CA GLN A 350 1.67 13.05 17.01
C GLN A 350 0.44 12.14 17.06
N ASP A 351 -0.52 12.37 16.16
CA ASP A 351 -1.69 11.52 16.04
C ASP A 351 -1.34 10.13 15.47
N VAL A 352 -0.29 10.06 14.65
CA VAL A 352 0.36 8.79 14.26
C VAL A 352 0.95 8.08 15.48
N PHE A 353 1.70 8.78 16.35
CA PHE A 353 2.26 8.17 17.56
C PHE A 353 1.16 7.56 18.41
N LYS A 354 0.09 8.32 18.65
CA LYS A 354 -1.07 7.85 19.41
C LYS A 354 -1.68 6.58 18.82
N LEU A 355 -1.87 6.53 17.50
CA LEU A 355 -2.40 5.33 16.84
C LEU A 355 -1.47 4.13 17.01
N LEU A 356 -0.16 4.33 16.85
CA LEU A 356 0.82 3.25 17.00
C LEU A 356 0.93 2.77 18.46
N GLU A 357 0.87 3.69 19.43
CA GLU A 357 0.81 3.38 20.87
C GLU A 357 -0.42 2.53 21.21
N GLU A 358 -1.60 2.93 20.71
CA GLU A 358 -2.85 2.16 20.88
C GLU A 358 -2.76 0.75 20.26
N LEU A 359 -2.20 0.63 19.05
CA LEU A 359 -1.97 -0.68 18.44
C LEU A 359 -0.96 -1.51 19.23
N ALA A 360 0.08 -0.88 19.76
CA ALA A 360 1.08 -1.55 20.59
C ALA A 360 0.46 -2.06 21.90
N ASP A 361 -0.52 -1.35 22.46
CA ASP A 361 -1.24 -1.72 23.68
C ASP A 361 -2.41 -2.68 23.45
N THR A 362 -2.82 -2.86 22.19
CA THR A 362 -3.90 -3.77 21.82
C THR A 362 -3.51 -5.22 22.10
N ARG A 363 -4.25 -5.89 22.98
CA ARG A 363 -4.13 -7.33 23.19
C ARG A 363 -4.70 -8.06 21.97
N ARG A 364 -3.84 -8.76 21.24
CA ARG A 364 -4.29 -9.59 20.13
C ARG A 364 -4.86 -10.91 20.65
N SER A 365 -5.94 -11.33 20.03
CA SER A 365 -6.60 -12.60 20.29
C SER A 365 -5.58 -13.73 20.22
N ALA A 366 -5.68 -14.70 21.13
CA ALA A 366 -4.90 -15.93 20.96
C ALA A 366 -5.30 -16.55 19.61
N PRO A 367 -4.34 -17.07 18.82
CA PRO A 367 -4.70 -17.79 17.61
C PRO A 367 -5.73 -18.85 18.00
N PRO A 368 -6.83 -19.02 17.25
CA PRO A 368 -7.75 -20.11 17.52
C PRO A 368 -6.92 -21.39 17.65
N PRO A 369 -7.19 -22.25 18.66
CA PRO A 369 -6.41 -23.46 18.85
C PRO A 369 -6.35 -24.17 17.51
N ARG A 370 -5.13 -24.46 17.03
CA ARG A 370 -4.94 -25.26 15.82
C ARG A 370 -5.78 -26.51 16.04
N VAL A 371 -6.90 -26.59 15.32
CA VAL A 371 -7.55 -27.87 15.12
C VAL A 371 -6.56 -28.58 14.23
N ASP A 372 -5.62 -29.29 14.85
CA ASP A 372 -4.81 -30.26 14.14
C ASP A 372 -5.82 -31.07 13.33
N PRO A 373 -5.71 -31.11 11.99
CA PRO A 373 -6.54 -32.02 11.22
C PRO A 373 -6.16 -33.39 11.75
N ILE A 374 -7.05 -33.96 12.59
CA ILE A 374 -6.95 -35.22 13.32
C ILE A 374 -5.87 -36.06 12.68
N GLY A 375 -4.72 -36.24 13.35
CA GLY A 375 -3.54 -36.89 12.81
C GLY A 375 -3.89 -38.10 11.92
N MET A 376 -4.02 -37.86 10.62
CA MET A 376 -4.43 -38.89 9.67
C MET A 376 -3.16 -39.57 9.18
N LYS A 377 -2.58 -40.39 10.06
CA LYS A 377 -1.93 -41.63 9.63
C LYS A 377 -2.92 -42.76 9.89
N ALA A 378 -3.89 -42.94 8.99
CA ALA A 378 -4.73 -44.14 8.97
C ALA A 378 -5.20 -44.46 7.53
N PRO A 379 -5.34 -45.76 7.18
CA PRO A 379 -5.19 -46.26 5.82
C PRO A 379 -6.40 -46.00 4.92
N LYS A 380 -6.15 -46.01 3.60
CA LYS A 380 -7.15 -45.89 2.53
C LYS A 380 -8.29 -46.90 2.72
N LYS A 381 -9.44 -46.47 3.24
CA LYS A 381 -10.72 -47.21 3.11
C LYS A 381 -11.87 -46.26 2.74
N ASN A 382 -12.80 -46.83 1.99
CA ASN A 382 -13.78 -46.19 1.10
C ASN A 382 -14.71 -45.17 1.79
N GLY A 383 -15.08 -44.11 1.06
CA GLY A 383 -15.76 -42.89 1.54
C GLY A 383 -17.12 -43.09 2.25
N ILE A 384 -17.74 -44.26 2.16
CA ILE A 384 -19.02 -44.55 2.81
C ILE A 384 -18.87 -44.68 4.34
N GLU A 385 -17.75 -45.20 4.84
CA GLU A 385 -17.52 -45.26 6.30
C GLU A 385 -17.28 -43.89 6.93
N ARG A 386 -16.66 -42.96 6.18
CA ARG A 386 -16.46 -41.58 6.64
C ARG A 386 -17.78 -40.85 6.87
N ILE A 387 -18.77 -41.10 6.00
CA ILE A 387 -20.12 -40.54 6.13
C ILE A 387 -20.85 -41.13 7.34
N LYS A 388 -20.70 -42.44 7.60
CA LYS A 388 -21.30 -43.07 8.79
C LYS A 388 -20.73 -42.53 10.11
N ILE A 389 -19.41 -42.31 10.18
CA ILE A 389 -18.76 -41.75 11.37
C ILE A 389 -19.19 -40.30 11.60
N PHE A 390 -19.27 -39.51 10.52
CA PHE A 390 -19.73 -38.12 10.60
C PHE A 390 -21.20 -38.02 11.05
N LEU A 391 -22.09 -38.85 10.50
CA LEU A 391 -23.50 -38.91 10.89
C LEU A 391 -23.69 -39.44 12.32
N GLY A 392 -22.85 -40.36 12.77
CA GLY A 392 -22.86 -40.84 14.16
C GLY A 392 -22.53 -39.73 15.16
N LYS A 393 -21.49 -38.93 14.88
CA LYS A 393 -21.10 -37.79 15.73
C LYS A 393 -22.10 -36.63 15.67
N LEU A 394 -22.75 -36.42 14.52
CA LEU A 394 -23.84 -35.44 14.40
C LEU A 394 -25.05 -35.85 15.26
N LYS A 395 -25.36 -37.15 15.33
CA LYS A 395 -26.44 -37.70 16.15
C LYS A 395 -26.18 -37.55 17.66
N GLU A 396 -24.93 -37.71 18.09
CA GLU A 396 -24.51 -37.45 19.48
C GLU A 396 -24.57 -35.96 19.83
N SER A 397 -24.15 -35.08 18.91
CA SER A 397 -24.20 -33.63 19.09
C SER A 397 -25.63 -33.08 19.13
N LEU A 398 -26.59 -33.73 18.47
CA LEU A 398 -28.00 -33.34 18.43
C LEU A 398 -28.84 -33.99 19.55
N GLY A 399 -28.27 -34.93 20.32
CA GLY A 399 -28.97 -35.67 21.38
C GLY A 399 -29.00 -34.99 22.77
N GLY A 400 -28.53 -33.74 22.87
CA GLY A 400 -28.44 -33.01 24.14
C GLY A 400 -29.74 -32.27 24.53
N LYS A 401 -30.59 -32.95 25.32
CA LYS A 401 -31.74 -32.42 26.10
C LYS A 401 -33.01 -32.00 25.32
N ASN A 402 -34.03 -32.88 25.31
CA ASN A 402 -35.33 -32.52 25.90
C ASN A 402 -36.29 -33.71 26.16
N ARG A 403 -37.22 -33.43 27.08
CA ARG A 403 -38.07 -34.29 27.92
C ARG A 403 -39.11 -35.15 27.20
N ASN A 404 -39.45 -36.26 27.86
CA ASN A 404 -40.72 -37.00 27.88
C ASN A 404 -41.86 -36.42 27.03
N TYR A 405 -42.25 -37.15 25.96
CA TYR A 405 -43.66 -37.33 25.60
C TYR A 405 -43.89 -38.76 25.15
N ILE A 406 -44.75 -39.46 25.89
CA ILE A 406 -45.31 -40.76 25.55
C ILE A 406 -46.22 -40.55 24.34
N PHE A 407 -45.91 -41.21 23.22
CA PHE A 407 -46.90 -41.46 22.17
C PHE A 407 -47.04 -42.97 21.99
N LYS A 408 -48.15 -43.51 22.49
CA LYS A 408 -48.64 -44.85 22.14
C LYS A 408 -49.08 -44.82 20.67
N ALA A 409 -48.33 -45.50 19.81
CA ALA A 409 -48.82 -45.88 18.49
C ALA A 409 -49.31 -47.33 18.54
N ARG A 410 -50.63 -47.48 18.50
CA ARG A 410 -51.39 -48.72 18.36
C ARG A 410 -51.20 -49.24 16.93
N VAL A 411 -50.60 -50.41 16.75
CA VAL A 411 -50.65 -51.18 15.50
C VAL A 411 -51.43 -52.45 15.77
N LYS A 412 -52.52 -52.65 15.02
CA LYS A 412 -53.31 -53.89 14.99
C LYS A 412 -52.58 -54.97 14.17
N PRO A 413 -52.78 -56.26 14.47
CA PRO A 413 -52.02 -57.36 13.89
C PRO A 413 -52.64 -57.85 12.58
N ASP A 414 -51.81 -58.49 11.75
CA ASP A 414 -52.26 -59.43 10.71
C ASP A 414 -51.93 -60.86 11.18
N PRO A 415 -52.82 -61.86 10.97
CA PRO A 415 -52.76 -63.17 11.61
C PRO A 415 -52.14 -64.24 10.69
N THR A 416 -52.03 -65.47 11.23
CA THR A 416 -51.59 -66.75 10.61
C THR A 416 -50.06 -66.91 10.53
N GLU A 417 -49.39 -67.97 10.99
CA GLU A 417 -49.71 -69.39 11.29
C GLU A 417 -48.87 -69.82 12.51
N SER A 418 -49.46 -70.30 13.61
CA SER A 418 -49.61 -71.72 14.01
C SER A 418 -48.35 -72.60 14.08
N SER A 419 -48.12 -73.11 15.30
CA SER A 419 -47.39 -74.35 15.66
C SER A 419 -45.86 -74.24 15.59
N GLN A 420 -45.05 -74.74 16.51
CA GLN A 420 -45.15 -75.86 17.45
C GLN A 420 -44.03 -75.70 18.51
N MET A 421 -44.24 -76.27 19.70
CA MET A 421 -43.30 -77.07 20.52
C MET A 421 -41.78 -76.76 20.40
N SER A 422 -40.95 -76.69 21.45
CA SER A 422 -41.01 -77.21 22.81
C SER A 422 -39.66 -76.92 23.49
N THR A 423 -39.71 -76.80 24.82
CA THR A 423 -38.73 -77.31 25.81
C THR A 423 -37.30 -76.73 25.92
N ASN A 424 -36.97 -76.46 27.19
CA ASN A 424 -35.70 -76.71 27.89
C ASN A 424 -34.56 -75.70 27.74
N TYR A 425 -33.71 -75.46 28.73
CA TYR A 425 -33.69 -75.53 30.20
C TYR A 425 -32.28 -75.00 30.55
N MET A 426 -32.12 -74.21 31.62
CA MET A 426 -30.84 -73.86 32.30
C MET A 426 -29.80 -73.07 31.45
N LYS A 427 -29.17 -72.02 31.95
CA LYS A 427 -28.65 -71.74 33.31
C LYS A 427 -28.49 -70.23 33.48
#